data_AF-A0A949K2R9-F1
#
_entry.id   AF-A0A949K2R9-F1
#
_cell.length_a   1.000
_cell.length_b   1.000
_cell.length_c   1.000
_cell.angle_alpha   90.00
_cell.angle_beta   90.00
_cell.angle_gamma   90.00
#
_symmetry.space_group_name_H-M   'P 1'
#
loop_
_entity.id
_entity.type
_entity.pdbx_description
1 polymer ?
#
loop_
_entity_poly.entity_id
_entity_poly.type
_entity_poly.pdbx_seq_one_letter_code
_entity_poly.pdbx_strand_id
1 'polypeptide(L)'
;MMIEESTFPSVQRRLEKWIGGSLMRSILRHMLCLILVAAISPSMLCGQDSLCVHFNSLRSGVHLELAVDYSINGVLPMTVCDLRPGDSWKLLLGGRGLESRTGYLDVDDAGHVSIRGSRSSTAFRNLLVPGWGNIRSGRKLSGWADMGTSVCAGYYYLVEELEYQDMKSRFDVLSRELEEAGTYDERARITEALHASSRAVNVQNTHRKRALILVSAIYGAQMLLDPILMGNTPSWNLDAGGTILTADTSPRSRTKAFIYSSIWPGRGQFYQGKSTRGITFSGLFLAAGLYSMDRINSYEEFASLYETEVDRYNNAVSPLDRDYFKDSASRLWEDVEEVKKERDTALLLLGGIWGLNLIDTFFPLDKYIPSSTASLEIDPGGMALVVKF
;
A
#
# COMPACT_ATOMS: atom_id res chain seq x y z
N MET A 1 -43.41 20.18 8.25
CA MET A 1 -42.33 20.74 7.43
C MET A 1 -41.83 19.61 6.56
N MET A 2 -42.23 19.58 5.28
CA MET A 2 -41.78 18.57 4.32
C MET A 2 -40.33 18.88 3.98
N ILE A 3 -39.41 18.05 4.47
CA ILE A 3 -38.03 18.06 4.00
C ILE A 3 -38.09 17.45 2.60
N GLU A 4 -37.98 18.31 1.58
CA GLU A 4 -37.79 17.87 0.21
C GLU A 4 -36.56 16.98 0.14
N GLU A 5 -36.78 15.69 -0.16
CA GLU A 5 -35.77 14.77 -0.64
C GLU A 5 -35.19 15.32 -1.95
N SER A 6 -34.21 16.20 -1.83
CA SER A 6 -33.37 16.60 -2.96
C SER A 6 -32.53 15.39 -3.38
N THR A 7 -33.05 14.70 -4.39
CA THR A 7 -32.36 13.65 -5.15
C THR A 7 -30.95 14.13 -5.55
N PHE A 8 -29.96 13.28 -5.28
CA PHE A 8 -28.53 13.50 -5.49
C PHE A 8 -28.10 13.13 -6.93
N PRO A 9 -27.61 14.10 -7.74
CA PRO A 9 -26.69 13.79 -8.84
C PRO A 9 -25.42 14.68 -8.84
N SER A 10 -25.07 15.33 -7.72
CA SER A 10 -24.06 16.41 -7.71
C SER A 10 -22.62 15.97 -7.44
N VAL A 11 -22.39 14.84 -6.76
CA VAL A 11 -21.02 14.41 -6.38
C VAL A 11 -20.29 13.75 -7.55
N GLN A 12 -20.97 12.87 -8.30
CA GLN A 12 -20.38 12.18 -9.46
C GLN A 12 -19.99 13.15 -10.58
N ARG A 13 -20.80 14.20 -10.82
CA ARG A 13 -20.49 15.28 -11.80
C ARG A 13 -19.36 16.21 -11.33
N ARG A 14 -19.13 16.36 -10.03
CA ARG A 14 -18.00 17.17 -9.50
C ARG A 14 -16.67 16.41 -9.59
N LEU A 15 -16.68 15.09 -9.36
CA LEU A 15 -15.50 14.24 -9.53
C LEU A 15 -15.01 14.20 -10.99
N GLU A 16 -15.91 14.11 -11.97
CA GLU A 16 -15.54 14.19 -13.40
C GLU A 16 -14.93 15.55 -13.78
N LYS A 17 -15.38 16.65 -13.16
CA LYS A 17 -14.83 17.99 -13.41
C LYS A 17 -13.46 18.22 -12.75
N TRP A 18 -13.16 17.54 -11.64
CA TRP A 18 -11.91 17.74 -10.90
C TRP A 18 -10.76 16.86 -11.44
N ILE A 19 -11.07 15.68 -11.96
CA ILE A 19 -10.10 14.79 -12.63
C ILE A 19 -9.71 15.35 -14.03
N GLY A 20 -10.53 16.24 -14.59
CA GLY A 20 -10.31 16.94 -15.85
C GLY A 20 -9.32 18.11 -15.80
N GLY A 21 -8.02 17.82 -15.65
CA GLY A 21 -7.08 18.38 -16.62
C GLY A 21 -6.14 19.55 -16.28
N SER A 22 -6.00 20.06 -15.05
CA SER A 22 -4.98 21.10 -14.76
C SER A 22 -3.85 20.65 -13.81
N LEU A 23 -4.16 19.91 -12.75
CA LEU A 23 -3.17 19.56 -11.72
C LEU A 23 -2.14 18.52 -12.20
N MET A 24 -2.58 17.54 -12.98
CA MET A 24 -1.72 16.45 -13.50
C MET A 24 -0.72 16.94 -14.56
N ARG A 25 -1.03 18.03 -15.27
CA ARG A 25 -0.12 18.65 -16.26
C ARG A 25 1.00 19.48 -15.62
N SER A 26 0.80 19.98 -14.40
CA SER A 26 1.82 20.75 -13.68
C SER A 26 2.88 19.85 -13.02
N ILE A 27 2.46 18.72 -12.45
CA ILE A 27 3.35 17.74 -11.79
C ILE A 27 4.25 17.04 -12.83
N LEU A 28 3.73 16.75 -14.03
CA LEU A 28 4.50 16.14 -15.12
C LEU A 28 5.57 17.07 -15.70
N ARG A 29 5.32 18.39 -15.71
CA ARG A 29 6.29 19.40 -16.20
C ARG A 29 7.46 19.62 -15.23
N HIS A 30 7.24 19.48 -13.93
CA HIS A 30 8.31 19.68 -12.94
C HIS A 30 9.20 18.44 -12.77
N MET A 31 8.69 17.23 -13.01
CA MET A 31 9.53 16.01 -13.02
C MET A 31 10.45 15.92 -14.25
N LEU A 32 10.11 16.56 -15.37
CA LEU A 32 10.92 16.51 -16.59
C LEU A 32 12.19 17.40 -16.53
N CYS A 33 12.23 18.41 -15.67
CA CYS A 33 13.38 19.32 -15.54
C CYS A 33 14.51 18.78 -14.66
N LEU A 34 14.30 17.72 -13.89
CA LEU A 34 15.29 17.18 -12.94
C LEU A 34 16.20 16.08 -13.53
N ILE A 35 16.07 15.77 -14.83
CA ILE A 35 16.83 14.70 -15.50
C ILE A 35 17.96 15.24 -16.41
N LEU A 36 18.10 16.56 -16.57
CA LEU A 36 18.95 17.14 -17.63
C LEU A 36 20.34 17.69 -17.19
N VAL A 37 20.89 17.31 -16.03
CA VAL A 37 22.21 17.83 -15.57
C VAL A 37 23.19 16.71 -15.15
N ALA A 38 23.13 15.54 -15.76
CA ALA A 38 24.12 14.49 -15.49
C ALA A 38 24.53 13.74 -16.76
N ALA A 39 25.19 14.44 -17.68
CA ALA A 39 26.08 13.82 -18.65
C ALA A 39 26.95 14.89 -19.28
N ILE A 40 28.27 14.79 -19.10
CA ILE A 40 29.28 14.66 -20.16
C ILE A 40 30.63 14.69 -19.44
N SER A 41 31.12 13.50 -19.10
CA SER A 41 32.54 13.27 -18.77
C SER A 41 33.13 12.48 -19.94
N PRO A 42 34.20 12.95 -20.60
CA PRO A 42 34.84 12.20 -21.67
C PRO A 42 35.67 11.07 -21.06
N SER A 43 35.24 9.81 -21.24
CA SER A 43 36.04 8.64 -20.89
C SER A 43 37.05 8.35 -22.01
N MET A 44 38.34 8.44 -21.68
CA MET A 44 39.43 8.02 -22.55
C MET A 44 39.48 6.49 -22.62
N LEU A 45 39.27 5.96 -23.81
CA LEU A 45 39.38 4.53 -24.13
C LEU A 45 40.87 4.16 -24.31
N CYS A 46 41.54 3.77 -23.23
CA CYS A 46 42.70 2.89 -23.32
C CYS A 46 42.21 1.44 -23.30
N GLY A 47 42.79 0.58 -24.14
CA GLY A 47 42.42 -0.84 -24.21
C GLY A 47 42.57 -1.51 -22.85
N GLN A 48 41.45 -1.77 -22.18
CA GLN A 48 41.41 -2.41 -20.88
C GLN A 48 41.26 -3.92 -21.05
N ASP A 49 42.13 -4.65 -20.36
CA ASP A 49 42.06 -6.09 -20.23
C ASP A 49 40.71 -6.49 -19.60
N SER A 50 40.02 -7.44 -20.20
CA SER A 50 38.75 -7.97 -19.70
C SER A 50 38.94 -8.62 -18.32
N LEU A 51 38.23 -8.15 -17.29
CA LEU A 51 38.27 -8.75 -15.96
C LEU A 51 37.44 -10.05 -15.94
N CYS A 52 38.01 -11.11 -15.38
CA CYS A 52 37.30 -12.36 -15.08
C CYS A 52 37.06 -12.48 -13.58
N VAL A 53 35.81 -12.75 -13.19
CA VAL A 53 35.38 -12.93 -11.80
C VAL A 53 34.80 -14.34 -11.64
N HIS A 54 35.33 -15.05 -10.65
CA HIS A 54 34.93 -16.40 -10.30
C HIS A 54 33.88 -16.35 -9.18
N PHE A 55 32.67 -16.77 -9.49
CA PHE A 55 31.58 -16.89 -8.52
C PHE A 55 31.52 -18.31 -7.99
N ASN A 56 31.60 -18.44 -6.67
CA ASN A 56 31.49 -19.70 -5.95
C ASN A 56 30.34 -19.63 -4.93
N SER A 57 29.93 -20.77 -4.39
CA SER A 57 28.86 -20.87 -3.40
C SER A 57 29.16 -21.93 -2.35
N LEU A 58 28.79 -21.64 -1.11
CA LEU A 58 28.83 -22.64 -0.02
C LEU A 58 27.75 -23.73 -0.16
N ARG A 59 26.77 -23.53 -1.05
CA ARG A 59 25.65 -24.45 -1.29
C ARG A 59 25.49 -24.76 -2.78
N SER A 60 25.09 -25.98 -3.09
CA SER A 60 24.74 -26.39 -4.46
C SER A 60 23.41 -25.78 -4.91
N GLY A 61 23.24 -25.63 -6.23
CA GLY A 61 21.99 -25.15 -6.83
C GLY A 61 21.69 -23.67 -6.61
N VAL A 62 22.71 -22.87 -6.25
CA VAL A 62 22.61 -21.41 -6.26
C VAL A 62 22.66 -20.93 -7.69
N HIS A 63 21.60 -20.24 -8.11
CA HIS A 63 21.53 -19.54 -9.37
C HIS A 63 22.00 -18.10 -9.20
N LEU A 64 22.89 -17.68 -10.09
CA LEU A 64 23.33 -16.30 -10.25
C LEU A 64 22.74 -15.75 -11.55
N GLU A 65 22.22 -14.53 -11.49
CA GLU A 65 21.84 -13.73 -12.63
C GLU A 65 22.52 -12.35 -12.50
N LEU A 66 23.28 -11.97 -13.53
CA LEU A 66 23.88 -10.65 -13.70
C LEU A 66 23.17 -9.97 -14.87
N ALA A 67 22.71 -8.73 -14.70
CA ALA A 67 21.99 -8.01 -15.73
C ALA A 67 22.42 -6.54 -15.82
N VAL A 68 22.74 -6.09 -17.04
CA VAL A 68 22.90 -4.67 -17.42
C VAL A 68 22.00 -4.41 -18.63
N ASP A 69 22.55 -4.56 -19.85
CA ASP A 69 21.82 -4.50 -21.12
C ASP A 69 21.47 -5.90 -21.64
N TYR A 70 22.28 -6.88 -21.28
CA TYR A 70 22.03 -8.31 -21.45
C TYR A 70 22.07 -9.00 -20.09
N SER A 71 21.51 -10.21 -20.03
CA SER A 71 21.53 -11.03 -18.81
C SER A 71 22.42 -12.25 -18.99
N ILE A 72 23.30 -12.48 -18.01
CA ILE A 72 24.10 -13.68 -17.85
C ILE A 72 23.49 -14.45 -16.68
N ASN A 73 23.10 -15.70 -16.89
CA ASN A 73 22.59 -16.55 -15.82
C ASN A 73 23.29 -17.91 -15.79
N GLY A 74 23.38 -18.50 -14.60
CA GLY A 74 24.05 -19.78 -14.42
C GLY A 74 23.91 -20.33 -13.00
N VAL A 75 24.32 -21.57 -12.81
CA VAL A 75 24.41 -22.22 -11.50
C VAL A 75 25.85 -22.15 -11.01
N LEU A 76 26.06 -21.77 -9.76
CA LEU A 76 27.40 -21.69 -9.15
C LEU A 76 27.98 -23.10 -8.90
N PRO A 77 29.31 -23.29 -9.08
CA PRO A 77 30.31 -22.27 -9.41
C PRO A 77 30.32 -21.91 -10.90
N MET A 78 30.57 -20.64 -11.21
CA MET A 78 30.71 -20.15 -12.59
C MET A 78 31.72 -19.00 -12.69
N THR A 79 32.30 -18.81 -13.88
CA THR A 79 33.21 -17.70 -14.16
C THR A 79 32.57 -16.78 -15.17
N VAL A 80 32.57 -15.48 -14.89
CA VAL A 80 32.11 -14.44 -15.82
C VAL A 80 33.32 -13.58 -16.18
N CYS A 81 33.64 -13.55 -17.47
CA CYS A 81 34.67 -12.70 -18.04
C CYS A 81 34.04 -11.53 -18.79
N ASP A 82 34.88 -10.59 -19.23
CA ASP A 82 34.46 -9.39 -19.97
C ASP A 82 33.65 -8.40 -19.12
N LEU A 83 33.95 -8.34 -17.82
CA LEU A 83 33.46 -7.27 -16.96
C LEU A 83 34.36 -6.04 -17.14
N ARG A 84 33.79 -4.90 -17.55
CA ARG A 84 34.56 -3.68 -17.79
C ARG A 84 34.67 -2.85 -16.51
N PRO A 85 35.83 -2.23 -16.26
CA PRO A 85 35.97 -1.22 -15.21
C PRO A 85 34.92 -0.10 -15.37
N GLY A 86 34.31 0.30 -14.26
CA GLY A 86 33.22 1.29 -14.22
C GLY A 86 31.81 0.72 -14.40
N ASP A 87 31.66 -0.54 -14.79
CA ASP A 87 30.34 -1.15 -14.96
C ASP A 87 29.67 -1.49 -13.62
N SER A 88 28.34 -1.34 -13.59
CA SER A 88 27.48 -1.73 -12.47
C SER A 88 26.44 -2.75 -12.93
N TRP A 89 26.59 -3.98 -12.49
CA TRP A 89 25.74 -5.10 -12.88
C TRP A 89 24.68 -5.36 -11.82
N LYS A 90 23.41 -5.40 -12.20
CA LYS A 90 22.37 -5.87 -11.29
C LYS A 90 22.59 -7.35 -11.02
N LEU A 91 22.76 -7.68 -9.75
CA LEU A 91 23.05 -9.02 -9.29
C LEU A 91 21.83 -9.60 -8.57
N LEU A 92 21.36 -10.75 -9.04
CA LEU A 92 20.31 -11.54 -8.41
C LEU A 92 20.86 -12.92 -8.08
N LEU A 93 20.86 -13.24 -6.79
CA LEU A 93 21.18 -14.56 -6.28
C LEU A 93 19.91 -15.24 -5.81
N GLY A 94 19.80 -16.52 -6.08
CA GLY A 94 18.69 -17.32 -5.58
C GLY A 94 18.91 -18.80 -5.84
N GLY A 95 17.84 -19.55 -5.76
CA GLY A 95 17.87 -21.00 -6.00
C GLY A 95 16.67 -21.65 -5.37
N ARG A 96 16.45 -22.92 -5.69
CA ARG A 96 15.29 -23.66 -5.18
C ARG A 96 15.38 -23.77 -3.66
N GLY A 97 14.39 -23.21 -2.96
CA GLY A 97 14.34 -23.22 -1.49
C GLY A 97 15.34 -22.28 -0.80
N LEU A 98 16.11 -21.50 -1.57
CA LEU A 98 17.06 -20.52 -1.05
C LEU A 98 16.45 -19.12 -1.05
N GLU A 99 16.87 -18.29 -0.10
CA GLU A 99 16.49 -16.89 -0.05
C GLU A 99 17.00 -16.18 -1.30
N SER A 100 16.10 -15.47 -2.00
CA SER A 100 16.52 -14.61 -3.10
C SER A 100 17.12 -13.33 -2.53
N ARG A 101 18.26 -12.93 -3.07
CA ARG A 101 19.00 -11.74 -2.68
C ARG A 101 19.31 -10.91 -3.91
N THR A 102 19.21 -9.60 -3.79
CA THR A 102 19.41 -8.67 -4.91
C THR A 102 20.38 -7.58 -4.49
N GLY A 103 21.29 -7.24 -5.39
CA GLY A 103 22.29 -6.21 -5.19
C GLY A 103 22.81 -5.70 -6.53
N TYR A 104 23.94 -5.02 -6.47
CA TYR A 104 24.72 -4.57 -7.61
C TYR A 104 26.15 -5.04 -7.43
N LEU A 105 26.74 -5.57 -8.48
CA LEU A 105 28.15 -5.86 -8.60
C LEU A 105 28.77 -4.66 -9.32
N ASP A 106 29.51 -3.85 -8.57
CA ASP A 106 30.17 -2.64 -9.07
C ASP A 106 31.65 -2.98 -9.30
N VAL A 107 32.16 -2.78 -10.52
CA VAL A 107 33.58 -2.91 -10.85
C VAL A 107 34.17 -1.51 -10.90
N ASP A 108 35.11 -1.19 -10.03
CA ASP A 108 35.74 0.13 -10.02
C ASP A 108 36.69 0.34 -11.21
N ASP A 109 37.18 1.57 -11.41
CA ASP A 109 38.11 1.91 -12.49
C ASP A 109 39.46 1.18 -12.38
N ALA A 110 39.79 0.66 -11.19
CA ALA A 110 40.99 -0.13 -10.92
C ALA A 110 40.77 -1.64 -11.11
N GLY A 111 39.55 -2.06 -11.48
CA GLY A 111 39.19 -3.47 -11.66
C GLY A 111 38.87 -4.22 -10.35
N HIS A 112 38.74 -3.53 -9.22
CA HIS A 112 38.25 -4.15 -7.99
C HIS A 112 36.74 -4.33 -8.03
N VAL A 113 36.32 -5.48 -7.54
CA VAL A 113 34.92 -5.87 -7.53
C VAL A 113 34.35 -5.61 -6.14
N SER A 114 33.25 -4.87 -6.09
CA SER A 114 32.51 -4.61 -4.86
C SER A 114 31.04 -4.94 -5.05
N ILE A 115 30.35 -5.27 -3.95
CA ILE A 115 28.93 -5.63 -4.00
C ILE A 115 28.14 -4.71 -3.10
N ARG A 116 27.22 -3.99 -3.72
CA ARG A 116 26.37 -3.01 -3.06
C ARG A 116 24.95 -3.52 -2.93
N GLY A 117 24.38 -3.31 -1.75
CA GLY A 117 22.99 -3.64 -1.48
C GLY A 117 22.00 -2.71 -2.19
N SER A 118 20.84 -3.23 -2.60
CA SER A 118 19.77 -2.40 -3.19
C SER A 118 18.83 -1.78 -2.15
N ARG A 119 19.04 -2.01 -0.84
CA ARG A 119 18.12 -1.65 0.24
C ARG A 119 17.78 -0.16 0.28
N SER A 120 18.79 0.70 0.38
CA SER A 120 18.60 2.16 0.49
C SER A 120 17.92 2.74 -0.74
N SER A 121 18.35 2.33 -1.94
CA SER A 121 17.73 2.73 -3.20
C SER A 121 16.27 2.27 -3.31
N THR A 122 15.98 1.05 -2.84
CA THR A 122 14.61 0.51 -2.79
C THR A 122 13.74 1.30 -1.83
N ALA A 123 14.24 1.57 -0.61
CA ALA A 123 13.55 2.37 0.39
C ALA A 123 13.26 3.78 -0.10
N PHE A 124 14.25 4.46 -0.69
CA PHE A 124 14.07 5.81 -1.22
C PHE A 124 13.04 5.85 -2.35
N ARG A 125 13.02 4.87 -3.26
CA ARG A 125 12.01 4.79 -4.31
C ARG A 125 10.61 4.53 -3.75
N ASN A 126 10.49 3.65 -2.74
CA ASN A 126 9.24 3.40 -2.05
C ASN A 126 8.75 4.63 -1.25
N LEU A 127 9.67 5.47 -0.76
CA LEU A 127 9.36 6.77 -0.12
C LEU A 127 8.79 7.78 -1.12
N LEU A 128 9.06 7.66 -2.42
CA LEU A 128 8.46 8.54 -3.43
C LEU A 128 7.14 7.98 -3.96
N VAL A 129 7.15 6.70 -4.33
CA VAL A 129 5.99 5.99 -4.87
C VAL A 129 5.97 4.61 -4.24
N PRO A 130 4.96 4.29 -3.40
CA PRO A 130 4.91 3.01 -2.73
C PRO A 130 4.90 1.84 -3.71
N GLY A 131 5.71 0.82 -3.45
CA GLY A 131 5.90 -0.34 -4.31
C GLY A 131 6.87 -0.14 -5.50
N TRP A 132 7.24 1.09 -5.85
CA TRP A 132 8.11 1.35 -7.02
C TRP A 132 9.51 0.76 -6.88
N GLY A 133 10.10 0.88 -5.68
CA GLY A 133 11.37 0.25 -5.35
C GLY A 133 11.30 -1.26 -5.48
N ASN A 134 10.21 -1.89 -5.02
CA ASN A 134 10.00 -3.35 -5.12
C ASN A 134 9.93 -3.81 -6.59
N ILE A 135 9.25 -3.06 -7.47
CA ILE A 135 9.22 -3.34 -8.91
C ILE A 135 10.63 -3.29 -9.51
N ARG A 136 11.40 -2.23 -9.20
CA ARG A 136 12.78 -2.07 -9.69
C ARG A 136 13.74 -3.13 -9.14
N SER A 137 13.51 -3.58 -7.91
CA SER A 137 14.29 -4.67 -7.29
C SER A 137 13.95 -6.06 -7.86
N GLY A 138 13.04 -6.16 -8.86
CA GLY A 138 12.64 -7.43 -9.47
C GLY A 138 11.43 -8.11 -8.80
N ARG A 139 10.90 -7.54 -7.70
CA ARG A 139 9.71 -8.06 -7.01
C ARG A 139 8.44 -7.42 -7.57
N LYS A 140 8.22 -7.56 -8.88
CA LYS A 140 7.16 -6.87 -9.63
C LYS A 140 5.77 -7.06 -9.02
N LEU A 141 5.36 -8.30 -8.77
CA LEU A 141 4.03 -8.63 -8.23
C LEU A 141 3.80 -8.04 -6.84
N SER A 142 4.80 -8.13 -5.95
CA SER A 142 4.73 -7.50 -4.63
C SER A 142 4.60 -5.98 -4.77
N GLY A 143 5.43 -5.35 -5.61
CA GLY A 143 5.39 -3.90 -5.78
C GLY A 143 4.09 -3.38 -6.40
N TRP A 144 3.47 -4.13 -7.31
CA TRP A 144 2.14 -3.80 -7.83
C TRP A 144 1.05 -3.94 -6.77
N ALA A 145 1.09 -4.99 -5.94
CA ALA A 145 0.17 -5.14 -4.83
C ALA A 145 0.29 -3.98 -3.83
N ASP A 146 1.52 -3.55 -3.55
CA ASP A 146 1.81 -2.42 -2.65
C ASP A 146 1.24 -1.10 -3.18
N MET A 147 1.47 -0.83 -4.46
CA MET A 147 0.94 0.35 -5.14
C MET A 147 -0.58 0.34 -5.18
N GLY A 148 -1.19 -0.79 -5.55
CA GLY A 148 -2.64 -0.96 -5.57
C GLY A 148 -3.27 -0.73 -4.20
N THR A 149 -2.66 -1.30 -3.14
CA THR A 149 -3.10 -1.11 -1.75
C THR A 149 -3.06 0.37 -1.35
N SER A 150 -1.96 1.05 -1.65
CA SER A 150 -1.79 2.48 -1.36
C SER A 150 -2.79 3.35 -2.11
N VAL A 151 -3.06 3.05 -3.39
CA VAL A 151 -4.06 3.77 -4.19
C VAL A 151 -5.47 3.57 -3.63
N CYS A 152 -5.85 2.34 -3.30
CA CYS A 152 -7.18 2.05 -2.75
C CYS A 152 -7.40 2.75 -1.39
N ALA A 153 -6.42 2.69 -0.49
CA ALA A 153 -6.53 3.37 0.80
C ALA A 153 -6.52 4.90 0.65
N GLY A 154 -5.69 5.42 -0.27
CA GLY A 154 -5.68 6.85 -0.60
C GLY A 154 -7.02 7.32 -1.16
N TYR A 155 -7.63 6.55 -2.06
CA TYR A 155 -8.96 6.82 -2.58
C TYR A 155 -10.02 6.83 -1.48
N TYR A 156 -9.99 5.83 -0.58
CA TYR A 156 -10.88 5.78 0.58
C TYR A 156 -10.75 7.03 1.47
N TYR A 157 -9.52 7.46 1.79
CA TYR A 157 -9.28 8.71 2.52
C TYR A 157 -9.83 9.95 1.79
N LEU A 158 -9.69 10.02 0.47
CA LEU A 158 -10.23 11.14 -0.31
C LEU A 158 -11.76 11.21 -0.25
N VAL A 159 -12.44 10.06 -0.27
CA VAL A 159 -13.90 10.01 -0.11
C VAL A 159 -14.31 10.59 1.25
N GLU A 160 -13.70 10.10 2.33
CA GLU A 160 -13.99 10.55 3.70
C GLU A 160 -13.67 12.04 3.91
N GLU A 161 -12.60 12.56 3.29
CA GLU A 161 -12.24 13.97 3.31
C GLU A 161 -13.28 14.83 2.56
N LEU A 162 -13.77 14.39 1.40
CA LEU A 162 -14.80 15.12 0.65
C LEU A 162 -16.11 15.23 1.44
N GLU A 163 -16.54 14.15 2.09
CA GLU A 163 -17.72 14.15 2.96
C GLU A 163 -17.54 15.06 4.17
N TYR A 164 -16.36 15.02 4.81
CA TYR A 164 -16.04 15.93 5.90
C TYR A 164 -16.12 17.40 5.47
N GLN A 165 -15.60 17.75 4.30
CA GLN A 165 -15.65 19.12 3.79
C GLN A 165 -17.08 19.56 3.48
N ASP A 166 -17.94 18.69 2.96
CA ASP A 166 -19.35 18.99 2.73
C ASP A 166 -20.08 19.28 4.05
N MET A 167 -19.93 18.41 5.05
CA MET A 167 -20.55 18.59 6.37
C MET A 167 -20.03 19.86 7.05
N LYS A 168 -18.72 20.12 6.96
CA LYS A 168 -18.11 21.33 7.51
C LYS A 168 -18.66 22.59 6.83
N SER A 169 -18.82 22.57 5.50
CA SER A 169 -19.41 23.69 4.77
C SER A 169 -20.84 23.99 5.22
N ARG A 170 -21.65 22.96 5.54
CA ARG A 170 -23.01 23.15 6.07
C ARG A 170 -22.98 23.76 7.47
N PHE A 171 -22.08 23.27 8.32
CA PHE A 171 -21.85 23.84 9.65
C PHE A 171 -21.47 25.34 9.57
N ASP A 172 -20.54 25.70 8.67
CA ASP A 172 -20.09 27.09 8.47
C ASP A 172 -21.21 28.00 7.91
N VAL A 173 -22.14 27.45 7.12
CA VAL A 173 -23.35 28.18 6.67
C VAL A 173 -24.30 28.42 7.84
N LEU A 174 -24.66 27.39 8.60
CA LEU A 174 -25.54 27.50 9.76
C LEU A 174 -24.97 28.45 10.82
N SER A 175 -23.65 28.44 11.02
CA SER A 175 -22.99 29.35 11.96
C SER A 175 -23.16 30.82 11.55
N ARG A 176 -23.08 31.12 10.25
CA ARG A 176 -23.30 32.48 9.73
C ARG A 176 -24.77 32.88 9.80
N GLU A 177 -25.68 31.97 9.44
CA GLU A 177 -27.13 32.22 9.56
C GLU A 177 -27.53 32.51 11.02
N LEU A 178 -26.90 31.83 11.99
CA LEU A 178 -27.14 32.09 13.41
C LEU A 178 -26.73 33.52 13.83
N GLU A 179 -25.62 34.03 13.28
CA GLU A 179 -25.14 35.39 13.53
C GLU A 179 -26.09 36.45 12.92
N GLU A 180 -26.67 36.15 11.75
CA GLU A 180 -27.57 37.03 11.01
C GLU A 180 -29.03 36.97 11.51
N ALA A 181 -29.41 35.91 12.24
CA ALA A 181 -30.78 35.68 12.68
C ALA A 181 -31.32 36.82 13.56
N GLY A 182 -32.43 37.42 13.10
CA GLY A 182 -33.04 38.59 13.72
C GLY A 182 -34.11 38.28 14.76
N THR A 183 -34.65 37.05 14.77
CA THR A 183 -35.72 36.64 15.69
C THR A 183 -35.29 35.54 16.65
N TYR A 184 -35.92 35.47 17.82
CA TYR A 184 -35.61 34.44 18.83
C TYR A 184 -35.94 33.02 18.32
N ASP A 185 -37.09 32.83 17.70
CA ASP A 185 -37.52 31.53 17.19
C ASP A 185 -36.65 31.02 16.04
N GLU A 186 -36.13 31.91 15.20
CA GLU A 186 -35.16 31.58 14.16
C GLU A 186 -33.82 31.16 14.78
N ARG A 187 -33.30 31.92 15.75
CA ARG A 187 -32.07 31.56 16.48
C ARG A 187 -32.19 30.19 17.16
N ALA A 188 -33.33 29.91 17.79
CA ALA A 188 -33.55 28.62 18.44
C ALA A 188 -33.49 27.46 17.43
N ARG A 189 -34.16 27.58 16.28
CA ARG A 189 -34.14 26.56 15.21
C ARG A 189 -32.76 26.37 14.60
N ILE A 190 -32.05 27.46 14.29
CA ILE A 190 -30.70 27.39 13.72
C ILE A 190 -29.72 26.81 14.74
N THR A 191 -29.85 27.15 16.02
CA THR A 191 -28.98 26.58 17.08
C THR A 191 -29.13 25.06 17.17
N GLU A 192 -30.36 24.54 17.09
CA GLU A 192 -30.59 23.09 17.07
C GLU A 192 -29.96 22.44 15.83
N ALA A 193 -30.17 23.02 14.64
CA ALA A 193 -29.57 22.52 13.41
C ALA A 193 -28.04 22.57 13.44
N LEU A 194 -27.47 23.65 13.99
CA LEU A 194 -26.03 23.84 14.17
C LEU A 194 -25.44 22.80 15.12
N HIS A 195 -26.14 22.51 16.23
CA HIS A 195 -25.72 21.47 17.17
C HIS A 195 -25.73 20.07 16.54
N ALA A 196 -26.78 19.72 15.80
CA ALA A 196 -26.83 18.47 15.04
C ALA A 196 -25.71 18.38 13.99
N SER A 197 -25.48 19.46 13.24
CA SER A 197 -24.41 19.55 12.25
C SER A 197 -23.02 19.44 12.89
N SER A 198 -22.80 20.04 14.07
CA SER A 198 -21.55 19.93 14.82
C SER A 198 -21.22 18.48 15.21
N ARG A 199 -22.24 17.72 15.68
CA ARG A 199 -22.08 16.29 16.00
C ARG A 199 -21.69 15.49 14.76
N ALA A 200 -22.42 15.67 13.64
CA ALA A 200 -22.12 15.00 12.39
C ALA A 200 -20.70 15.29 11.88
N VAL A 201 -20.26 16.56 11.91
CA VAL A 201 -18.90 16.96 11.54
C VAL A 201 -17.85 16.28 12.43
N ASN A 202 -18.11 16.12 13.73
CA ASN A 202 -17.20 15.46 14.65
C ASN A 202 -17.07 13.94 14.40
N VAL A 203 -18.20 13.27 14.14
CA VAL A 203 -18.23 11.85 13.75
C VAL A 203 -17.45 11.66 12.44
N GLN A 204 -17.75 12.45 11.41
CA GLN A 204 -17.08 12.35 10.11
C GLN A 204 -15.59 12.69 10.17
N ASN A 205 -15.18 13.64 11.03
CA ASN A 205 -13.75 13.90 11.27
C ASN A 205 -13.04 12.69 11.90
N THR A 206 -13.75 11.87 12.66
CA THR A 206 -13.22 10.62 13.23
C THR A 206 -13.02 9.58 12.13
N HIS A 207 -13.98 9.43 11.20
CA HIS A 207 -13.85 8.55 10.03
C HIS A 207 -12.62 8.93 9.19
N ARG A 208 -12.52 10.22 8.83
CA ARG A 208 -11.40 10.81 8.10
C ARG A 208 -10.05 10.56 8.77
N LYS A 209 -9.96 10.71 10.09
CA LYS A 209 -8.73 10.43 10.86
C LYS A 209 -8.35 8.95 10.79
N ARG A 210 -9.31 8.02 10.89
CA ARG A 210 -9.03 6.57 10.74
C ARG A 210 -8.51 6.24 9.35
N ALA A 211 -9.14 6.79 8.31
CA ALA A 211 -8.68 6.61 6.93
C ALA A 211 -7.25 7.15 6.74
N LEU A 212 -6.92 8.31 7.32
CA LEU A 212 -5.56 8.84 7.29
C LEU A 212 -4.57 7.94 8.04
N ILE A 213 -4.94 7.40 9.20
CA ILE A 213 -4.12 6.44 9.95
C ILE A 213 -3.88 5.19 9.12
N LEU A 214 -4.90 4.66 8.43
CA LEU A 214 -4.77 3.50 7.53
C LEU A 214 -3.76 3.77 6.42
N VAL A 215 -3.91 4.89 5.70
CA VAL A 215 -3.00 5.30 4.63
C VAL A 215 -1.57 5.42 5.16
N SER A 216 -1.41 6.09 6.31
CA SER A 216 -0.11 6.28 6.95
C SER A 216 0.53 4.95 7.37
N ALA A 217 -0.28 4.02 7.89
CA ALA A 217 0.18 2.69 8.29
C ALA A 217 0.59 1.84 7.08
N ILE A 218 -0.20 1.83 6.01
CA ILE A 218 0.16 1.17 4.74
C ILE A 218 1.46 1.73 4.19
N TYR A 219 1.54 3.06 4.11
CA TYR A 219 2.72 3.75 3.58
C TYR A 219 3.96 3.46 4.42
N GLY A 220 3.85 3.60 5.74
CA GLY A 220 4.92 3.33 6.69
C GLY A 220 5.39 1.88 6.64
N ALA A 221 4.47 0.92 6.54
CA ALA A 221 4.80 -0.49 6.38
C ALA A 221 5.58 -0.74 5.08
N GLN A 222 5.13 -0.20 3.95
CA GLN A 222 5.79 -0.38 2.66
C GLN A 222 7.15 0.32 2.56
N MET A 223 7.29 1.47 3.23
CA MET A 223 8.52 2.25 3.25
C MET A 223 9.58 1.66 4.17
N LEU A 224 9.21 1.36 5.42
CA LEU A 224 10.16 0.97 6.46
C LEU A 224 10.39 -0.53 6.47
N LEU A 225 9.32 -1.31 6.41
CA LEU A 225 9.41 -2.73 6.69
C LEU A 225 9.91 -3.50 5.48
N ASP A 226 9.44 -3.21 4.26
CA ASP A 226 9.84 -4.01 3.10
C ASP A 226 11.35 -4.00 2.81
N PRO A 227 12.05 -2.84 2.79
CA PRO A 227 13.48 -2.83 2.50
C PRO A 227 14.32 -3.45 3.62
N ILE A 228 13.89 -3.28 4.88
CA ILE A 228 14.60 -3.77 6.06
C ILE A 228 14.38 -5.28 6.24
N LEU A 229 13.12 -5.71 6.19
CA LEU A 229 12.73 -7.09 6.43
C LEU A 229 13.03 -7.99 5.24
N MET A 230 12.76 -7.53 4.01
CA MET A 230 12.84 -8.39 2.83
C MET A 230 13.96 -8.04 1.86
N GLY A 231 14.48 -6.82 1.90
CA GLY A 231 15.71 -6.53 1.18
C GLY A 231 16.79 -7.38 1.83
N ASN A 232 17.23 -8.48 1.22
CA ASN A 232 18.40 -9.21 1.69
C ASN A 232 19.54 -8.83 0.78
N THR A 233 20.47 -8.05 1.32
CA THR A 233 21.74 -7.81 0.65
C THR A 233 22.47 -9.14 0.56
N PRO A 234 22.95 -9.52 -0.63
CA PRO A 234 23.72 -10.73 -0.74
C PRO A 234 24.99 -10.59 0.09
N SER A 235 25.25 -11.56 0.97
CA SER A 235 26.48 -11.61 1.76
C SER A 235 27.50 -12.38 0.94
N TRP A 236 28.64 -11.75 0.74
CA TRP A 236 29.72 -12.27 -0.07
C TRP A 236 31.01 -12.20 0.73
N ASN A 237 31.80 -13.26 0.60
CA ASN A 237 33.19 -13.25 1.05
C ASN A 237 34.04 -13.04 -0.20
N LEU A 238 34.79 -11.93 -0.24
CA LEU A 238 35.85 -11.70 -1.21
C LEU A 238 37.11 -12.41 -0.69
N ASP A 239 37.72 -13.27 -1.52
CA ASP A 239 39.04 -13.79 -1.22
C ASP A 239 40.13 -12.72 -1.40
N ALA A 240 41.30 -12.93 -0.80
CA ALA A 240 42.42 -11.97 -0.76
C ALA A 240 42.96 -11.53 -2.15
N GLY A 241 42.56 -12.21 -3.22
CA GLY A 241 42.88 -11.86 -4.61
C GLY A 241 41.82 -11.02 -5.34
N GLY A 242 40.68 -10.70 -4.69
CA GLY A 242 39.63 -9.83 -5.25
C GLY A 242 38.80 -10.41 -6.41
N THR A 243 39.19 -11.55 -6.96
CA THR A 243 38.57 -12.17 -8.15
C THR A 243 37.65 -13.34 -7.84
N ILE A 244 37.67 -13.87 -6.60
CA ILE A 244 36.79 -14.95 -6.18
C ILE A 244 35.74 -14.41 -5.20
N LEU A 245 34.48 -14.56 -5.58
CA LEU A 245 33.32 -14.16 -4.80
C LEU A 245 32.56 -15.39 -4.34
N THR A 246 32.57 -15.66 -3.03
CA THR A 246 31.81 -16.78 -2.46
C THR A 246 30.48 -16.31 -1.89
N ALA A 247 29.39 -16.78 -2.47
CA ALA A 247 28.03 -16.48 -2.03
C ALA A 247 27.66 -17.27 -0.77
N ASP A 248 27.13 -16.57 0.23
CA ASP A 248 26.45 -17.20 1.37
C ASP A 248 24.94 -16.97 1.27
N THR A 249 24.23 -18.01 0.83
CA THR A 249 22.77 -18.02 0.74
C THR A 249 22.17 -18.95 1.80
N SER A 250 21.21 -18.43 2.55
CA SER A 250 20.41 -19.15 3.55
C SER A 250 19.19 -19.82 2.90
N PRO A 251 18.77 -21.00 3.37
CA PRO A 251 17.46 -21.56 3.06
C PRO A 251 16.33 -20.63 3.53
N ARG A 252 15.19 -20.66 2.83
CA ARG A 252 14.00 -19.90 3.25
C ARG A 252 13.48 -20.44 4.58
N SER A 253 13.31 -19.55 5.56
CA SER A 253 12.80 -19.91 6.88
C SER A 253 11.30 -19.75 6.97
N ARG A 254 10.59 -20.81 7.40
CA ARG A 254 9.14 -20.74 7.68
C ARG A 254 8.84 -19.77 8.82
N THR A 255 9.69 -19.71 9.84
CA THR A 255 9.54 -18.77 10.96
C THR A 255 9.64 -17.32 10.50
N LYS A 256 10.60 -17.01 9.61
CA LYS A 256 10.67 -15.66 9.01
C LYS A 256 9.42 -15.35 8.19
N ALA A 257 8.95 -16.30 7.38
CA ALA A 257 7.73 -16.13 6.60
C ALA A 257 6.52 -15.84 7.50
N PHE A 258 6.36 -16.60 8.59
CA PHE A 258 5.31 -16.39 9.58
C PHE A 258 5.38 -14.98 10.16
N ILE A 259 6.55 -14.56 10.66
CA ILE A 259 6.75 -13.21 11.22
C ILE A 259 6.36 -12.13 10.21
N TYR A 260 6.81 -12.25 8.95
CA TYR A 260 6.46 -11.29 7.91
C TYR A 260 4.95 -11.24 7.65
N SER A 261 4.28 -12.39 7.59
CA SER A 261 2.82 -12.47 7.43
C SER A 261 2.03 -12.00 8.64
N SER A 262 2.60 -12.05 9.86
CA SER A 262 1.97 -11.50 11.07
C SER A 262 1.91 -9.99 11.05
N ILE A 263 2.96 -9.36 10.51
CA ILE A 263 3.02 -7.90 10.40
C ILE A 263 2.14 -7.41 9.25
N TRP A 264 2.23 -8.06 8.08
CA TRP A 264 1.44 -7.70 6.91
C TRP A 264 1.00 -8.94 6.13
N PRO A 265 -0.31 -9.23 6.05
CA PRO A 265 -0.81 -10.39 5.33
C PRO A 265 -0.36 -10.48 3.87
N GLY A 266 0.08 -11.67 3.47
CA GLY A 266 0.66 -11.97 2.16
C GLY A 266 2.19 -11.85 2.08
N ARG A 267 2.85 -11.18 3.02
CA ARG A 267 4.32 -10.96 2.96
C ARG A 267 5.15 -12.22 3.14
N GLY A 268 4.75 -13.12 4.03
CA GLY A 268 5.39 -14.41 4.19
C GLY A 268 5.31 -15.26 2.93
N GLN A 269 4.17 -15.19 2.22
CA GLN A 269 3.97 -15.86 0.93
C GLN A 269 4.88 -15.29 -0.15
N PHE A 270 5.00 -13.96 -0.25
CA PHE A 270 5.98 -13.34 -1.17
C PHE A 270 7.41 -13.75 -0.86
N TYR A 271 7.81 -13.75 0.42
CA TYR A 271 9.12 -14.22 0.86
C TYR A 271 9.36 -15.69 0.50
N GLN A 272 8.33 -16.53 0.62
CA GLN A 272 8.37 -17.93 0.20
C GLN A 272 8.32 -18.11 -1.32
N GLY A 273 8.12 -17.06 -2.12
CA GLY A 273 7.97 -17.12 -3.57
C GLY A 273 6.57 -17.53 -4.05
N LYS A 274 5.59 -17.61 -3.16
CA LYS A 274 4.17 -17.89 -3.45
C LYS A 274 3.45 -16.60 -3.86
N SER A 275 3.91 -15.94 -4.93
CA SER A 275 3.48 -14.58 -5.27
C SER A 275 1.97 -14.44 -5.47
N THR A 276 1.31 -15.44 -6.07
CA THR A 276 -0.15 -15.44 -6.27
C THR A 276 -0.89 -15.46 -4.94
N ARG A 277 -0.55 -16.38 -4.04
CA ARG A 277 -1.12 -16.43 -2.68
C ARG A 277 -0.83 -15.16 -1.89
N GLY A 278 0.37 -14.59 -2.06
CA GLY A 278 0.74 -13.30 -1.48
C GLY A 278 -0.22 -12.19 -1.89
N ILE A 279 -0.46 -12.04 -3.20
CA ILE A 279 -1.44 -11.07 -3.73
C ILE A 279 -2.83 -11.35 -3.17
N THR A 280 -3.28 -12.60 -3.19
CA THR A 280 -4.61 -12.98 -2.70
C THR A 280 -4.81 -12.58 -1.25
N PHE A 281 -3.87 -12.93 -0.35
CA PHE A 281 -3.99 -12.57 1.06
C PHE A 281 -3.87 -11.07 1.31
N SER A 282 -2.95 -10.38 0.63
CA SER A 282 -2.87 -8.91 0.76
C SER A 282 -4.14 -8.22 0.29
N GLY A 283 -4.71 -8.65 -0.84
CA GLY A 283 -5.94 -8.11 -1.40
C GLY A 283 -7.17 -8.39 -0.54
N LEU A 284 -7.35 -9.65 -0.09
CA LEU A 284 -8.45 -10.03 0.80
C LEU A 284 -8.36 -9.30 2.15
N PHE A 285 -7.16 -9.16 2.70
CA PHE A 285 -6.96 -8.44 3.96
C PHE A 285 -7.31 -6.96 3.81
N LEU A 286 -6.86 -6.31 2.72
CA LEU A 286 -7.23 -4.91 2.44
C LEU A 286 -8.74 -4.75 2.28
N ALA A 287 -9.39 -5.62 1.49
CA ALA A 287 -10.83 -5.56 1.26
C ALA A 287 -11.63 -5.74 2.56
N ALA A 288 -11.27 -6.75 3.36
CA ALA A 288 -11.90 -6.97 4.66
C ALA A 288 -11.60 -5.83 5.65
N GLY A 289 -10.41 -5.22 5.58
CA GLY A 289 -10.04 -4.07 6.39
C GLY A 289 -10.90 -2.85 6.07
N LEU A 290 -11.05 -2.52 4.79
CA LEU A 290 -11.92 -1.42 4.33
C LEU A 290 -13.39 -1.69 4.68
N TYR A 291 -13.88 -2.91 4.47
CA TYR A 291 -15.23 -3.31 4.88
C TYR A 291 -15.44 -3.18 6.39
N SER A 292 -14.45 -3.58 7.20
CA SER A 292 -14.52 -3.42 8.66
C SER A 292 -14.56 -1.96 9.09
N MET A 293 -13.79 -1.09 8.42
CA MET A 293 -13.80 0.35 8.70
C MET A 293 -15.14 0.99 8.39
N ASP A 294 -15.71 0.66 7.22
CA ASP A 294 -17.05 1.10 6.83
C ASP A 294 -18.10 0.72 7.89
N ARG A 295 -18.13 -0.54 8.34
CA ARG A 295 -19.07 -0.97 9.39
C ARG A 295 -18.82 -0.32 10.75
N ILE A 296 -17.57 -0.03 11.12
CA ILE A 296 -17.25 0.73 12.34
C ILE A 296 -17.80 2.16 12.24
N ASN A 297 -17.63 2.80 11.08
CA ASN A 297 -18.11 4.16 10.84
C ASN A 297 -19.65 4.22 10.88
N SER A 298 -20.34 3.28 10.22
CA SER A 298 -21.80 3.18 10.31
C SER A 298 -22.28 3.01 11.75
N TYR A 299 -21.61 2.15 12.53
CA TYR A 299 -21.97 1.97 13.95
C TYR A 299 -21.89 3.28 14.73
N GLU A 300 -20.85 4.09 14.53
CA GLU A 300 -20.68 5.36 15.22
C GLU A 300 -21.68 6.43 14.79
N GLU A 301 -22.06 6.42 13.51
CA GLU A 301 -23.12 7.29 13.00
C GLU A 301 -24.46 6.99 13.66
N PHE A 302 -24.91 5.73 13.62
CA PHE A 302 -26.17 5.31 14.24
C PHE A 302 -26.16 5.51 15.76
N ALA A 303 -25.03 5.23 16.43
CA ALA A 303 -24.89 5.49 17.86
C ALA A 303 -25.03 6.98 18.18
N SER A 304 -24.43 7.87 17.37
CA SER A 304 -24.54 9.32 17.56
C SER A 304 -25.96 9.85 17.31
N LEU A 305 -26.67 9.27 16.32
CA LEU A 305 -28.09 9.58 16.07
C LEU A 305 -28.96 9.16 17.26
N TYR A 306 -28.76 7.94 17.77
CA TYR A 306 -29.46 7.45 18.96
C TYR A 306 -29.24 8.37 20.17
N GLU A 307 -27.99 8.74 20.46
CA GLU A 307 -27.66 9.66 21.56
C GLU A 307 -28.36 11.02 21.39
N THR A 308 -28.45 11.52 20.16
CA THR A 308 -29.14 12.77 19.86
C THR A 308 -30.65 12.68 20.13
N GLU A 309 -31.30 11.57 19.79
CA GLU A 309 -32.72 11.36 20.10
C GLU A 309 -32.97 11.14 21.60
N VAL A 310 -32.05 10.48 22.31
CA VAL A 310 -32.10 10.35 23.78
C VAL A 310 -31.98 11.72 24.45
N ASP A 311 -31.08 12.58 23.96
CA ASP A 311 -30.95 13.96 24.45
C ASP A 311 -32.25 14.76 24.20
N ARG A 312 -32.86 14.62 23.02
CA ARG A 312 -34.17 15.23 22.71
C ARG A 312 -35.28 14.74 23.64
N TYR A 313 -35.35 13.43 23.87
CA TYR A 313 -36.29 12.83 24.82
C TYR A 313 -36.12 13.37 26.24
N ASN A 314 -34.88 13.50 26.72
CA ASN A 314 -34.57 14.00 28.06
C ASN A 314 -34.89 15.50 28.23
N ASN A 315 -34.80 16.27 27.15
CA ASN A 315 -35.07 17.71 27.15
C ASN A 315 -36.52 18.08 26.77
N ALA A 316 -37.33 17.13 26.30
CA ALA A 316 -38.70 17.38 25.88
C ALA A 316 -39.63 17.69 27.07
N VAL A 317 -40.30 18.83 27.00
CA VAL A 317 -41.24 19.31 28.04
C VAL A 317 -42.65 18.72 27.84
N SER A 318 -43.07 18.58 26.59
CA SER A 318 -44.39 18.04 26.22
C SER A 318 -44.42 16.51 26.36
N PRO A 319 -45.46 15.93 26.99
CA PRO A 319 -45.64 14.48 27.01
C PRO A 319 -45.71 13.86 25.60
N LEU A 320 -46.34 14.56 24.64
CA LEU A 320 -46.46 14.09 23.26
C LEU A 320 -45.09 14.00 22.57
N ASP A 321 -44.22 15.00 22.78
CA ASP A 321 -42.88 15.02 22.21
C ASP A 321 -41.99 13.95 22.87
N ARG A 322 -42.16 13.73 24.18
CA ARG A 322 -41.46 12.65 24.89
C ARG A 322 -41.83 11.28 24.33
N ASP A 323 -43.11 11.01 24.09
CA ASP A 323 -43.52 9.73 23.49
C ASP A 323 -42.99 9.57 22.06
N TYR A 324 -42.99 10.65 21.26
CA TYR A 324 -42.40 10.65 19.92
C TYR A 324 -40.90 10.33 19.92
N PHE A 325 -40.09 11.07 20.70
CA PHE A 325 -38.64 10.85 20.75
C PHE A 325 -38.29 9.51 21.38
N LYS A 326 -39.10 8.99 22.31
CA LYS A 326 -38.92 7.64 22.85
C LYS A 326 -39.09 6.57 21.78
N ASP A 327 -40.13 6.68 20.95
CA ASP A 327 -40.36 5.76 19.83
C ASP A 327 -39.23 5.84 18.80
N SER A 328 -38.82 7.07 18.43
CA SER A 328 -37.69 7.34 17.53
C SER A 328 -36.38 6.72 18.06
N ALA A 329 -36.04 6.97 19.33
CA ALA A 329 -34.86 6.41 19.98
C ALA A 329 -34.91 4.88 20.05
N SER A 330 -36.09 4.28 20.25
CA SER A 330 -36.24 2.82 20.26
C SER A 330 -35.93 2.21 18.90
N ARG A 331 -36.36 2.83 17.81
CA ARG A 331 -36.06 2.37 16.45
C ARG A 331 -34.56 2.49 16.12
N LEU A 332 -33.97 3.65 16.43
CA LEU A 332 -32.53 3.84 16.24
C LEU A 332 -31.69 2.87 17.08
N TRP A 333 -32.17 2.47 18.26
CA TRP A 333 -31.50 1.45 19.06
C TRP A 333 -31.49 0.08 18.37
N GLU A 334 -32.57 -0.30 17.70
CA GLU A 334 -32.61 -1.52 16.90
C GLU A 334 -31.59 -1.46 15.75
N ASP A 335 -31.51 -0.32 15.04
CA ASP A 335 -30.51 -0.09 13.98
C ASP A 335 -29.08 -0.17 14.53
N VAL A 336 -28.82 0.42 15.70
CA VAL A 336 -27.51 0.34 16.38
C VAL A 336 -27.11 -1.10 16.67
N GLU A 337 -28.02 -1.92 17.19
CA GLU A 337 -27.72 -3.33 17.49
C GLU A 337 -27.53 -4.17 16.21
N GLU A 338 -28.26 -3.87 15.13
CA GLU A 338 -28.05 -4.51 13.82
C GLU A 338 -26.65 -4.19 13.27
N VAL A 339 -26.29 -2.90 13.18
CA VAL A 339 -25.01 -2.46 12.62
C VAL A 339 -23.84 -2.91 13.50
N LYS A 340 -24.02 -2.98 14.82
CA LYS A 340 -23.04 -3.56 15.74
C LYS A 340 -22.75 -5.02 15.44
N LYS A 341 -23.78 -5.83 15.13
CA LYS A 341 -23.59 -7.23 14.73
C LYS A 341 -22.86 -7.34 13.39
N GLU A 342 -23.15 -6.46 12.44
CA GLU A 342 -22.43 -6.40 11.16
C GLU A 342 -20.95 -6.03 11.34
N ARG A 343 -20.67 -5.02 12.17
CA ARG A 343 -19.32 -4.61 12.56
C ARG A 343 -18.55 -5.77 13.17
N ASP A 344 -19.13 -6.46 14.14
CA ASP A 344 -18.49 -7.60 14.81
C ASP A 344 -18.22 -8.75 13.83
N THR A 345 -19.15 -8.99 12.90
CA THR A 345 -18.98 -9.96 11.81
C THR A 345 -17.85 -9.55 10.86
N ALA A 346 -17.75 -8.28 10.50
CA ALA A 346 -16.68 -7.75 9.65
C ALA A 346 -15.30 -7.89 10.33
N LEU A 347 -15.20 -7.58 11.62
CA LEU A 347 -13.99 -7.76 12.42
C LEU A 347 -13.59 -9.24 12.54
N LEU A 348 -14.57 -10.14 12.71
CA LEU A 348 -14.34 -11.58 12.71
C LEU A 348 -13.80 -12.05 11.35
N LEU A 349 -14.36 -11.57 10.24
CA LEU A 349 -13.88 -11.86 8.88
C LEU A 349 -12.42 -11.40 8.71
N LEU A 350 -12.11 -10.17 9.12
CA LEU A 350 -10.77 -9.60 9.05
C LEU A 350 -9.76 -10.45 9.86
N GLY A 351 -10.11 -10.79 11.10
CA GLY A 351 -9.30 -11.66 11.96
C GLY A 351 -9.14 -13.07 11.37
N GLY A 352 -10.19 -13.62 10.77
CA GLY A 352 -10.18 -14.89 10.07
C GLY A 352 -9.24 -14.92 8.88
N ILE A 353 -9.29 -13.90 8.01
CA ILE A 353 -8.38 -13.77 6.86
C ILE A 353 -6.93 -13.62 7.33
N TRP A 354 -6.70 -12.80 8.36
CA TRP A 354 -5.37 -12.64 8.96
C TRP A 354 -4.82 -13.98 9.50
N GLY A 355 -5.65 -14.73 10.24
CA GLY A 355 -5.30 -16.05 10.78
C GLY A 355 -5.03 -17.10 9.69
N LEU A 356 -5.88 -17.17 8.65
CA LEU A 356 -5.68 -18.06 7.51
C LEU A 356 -4.38 -17.77 6.75
N ASN A 357 -4.05 -16.49 6.59
CA ASN A 357 -2.78 -16.05 5.99
C ASN A 357 -1.56 -16.58 6.79
N LEU A 358 -1.62 -16.59 8.12
CA LEU A 358 -0.56 -17.13 8.96
C LEU A 358 -0.43 -18.64 8.80
N ILE A 359 -1.56 -19.34 8.82
CA ILE A 359 -1.62 -20.79 8.65
C ILE A 359 -1.04 -21.19 7.27
N ASP A 360 -1.34 -20.44 6.20
CA ASP A 360 -0.80 -20.69 4.86
C ASP A 360 0.74 -20.65 4.78
N THR A 361 1.41 -19.92 5.68
CA THR A 361 2.88 -19.86 5.71
C THR A 361 3.54 -21.22 6.03
N PHE A 362 2.81 -22.14 6.67
CA PHE A 362 3.32 -23.47 7.02
C PHE A 362 3.18 -24.50 5.90
N PHE A 363 2.29 -24.26 4.93
CA PHE A 363 2.10 -25.19 3.82
C PHE A 363 3.27 -25.09 2.83
N PRO A 364 3.80 -26.22 2.34
CA PRO A 364 4.84 -26.20 1.32
C PRO A 364 4.32 -25.59 0.01
N LEU A 365 5.24 -25.15 -0.85
CA LEU A 365 4.93 -25.03 -2.27
C LEU A 365 4.75 -26.46 -2.81
N ASP A 366 3.52 -26.95 -2.80
CA ASP A 366 3.20 -28.18 -3.52
C ASP A 366 3.57 -27.97 -4.99
N LYS A 367 4.46 -28.83 -5.49
CA LYS A 367 4.92 -29.00 -6.89
C LYS A 367 5.02 -27.71 -7.71
N TYR A 368 6.25 -27.32 -8.00
CA TYR A 368 6.66 -26.34 -9.01
C TYR A 368 5.65 -26.26 -10.17
N ILE A 369 4.73 -25.29 -10.10
CA ILE A 369 4.19 -24.70 -11.31
C ILE A 369 5.35 -23.82 -11.77
N PRO A 370 6.00 -24.12 -12.92
CA PRO A 370 7.04 -23.25 -13.44
C PRO A 370 6.52 -21.84 -13.39
N SER A 371 7.32 -20.93 -12.83
CA SER A 371 6.92 -19.57 -12.49
C SER A 371 6.28 -18.94 -13.70
N SER A 372 4.96 -19.00 -13.76
CA SER A 372 4.21 -18.48 -14.88
C SER A 372 4.32 -16.98 -14.74
N THR A 373 5.23 -16.38 -15.51
CA THR A 373 5.45 -14.94 -15.45
C THR A 373 4.28 -14.31 -16.17
N ALA A 374 3.25 -13.97 -15.40
CA ALA A 374 2.17 -13.12 -15.88
C ALA A 374 2.74 -11.70 -15.99
N SER A 375 3.05 -11.28 -17.22
CA SER A 375 3.28 -9.89 -17.54
C SER A 375 2.00 -9.32 -18.14
N LEU A 376 1.46 -8.29 -17.50
CA LEU A 376 0.46 -7.45 -18.14
C LEU A 376 1.21 -6.56 -19.14
N GLU A 377 1.00 -6.82 -20.43
CA GLU A 377 1.54 -6.02 -21.51
C GLU A 377 0.43 -5.06 -21.96
N ILE A 378 0.66 -3.76 -21.76
CA ILE A 378 -0.26 -2.70 -22.16
C ILE A 378 0.32 -2.07 -23.42
N ASP A 379 -0.33 -2.32 -24.56
CA ASP A 379 0.03 -1.76 -25.86
C ASP A 379 -1.08 -0.78 -26.29
N PRO A 380 -0.85 0.19 -27.20
CA PRO A 380 -1.88 1.14 -27.64
C PRO A 380 -3.16 0.49 -28.20
N GLY A 381 -3.09 -0.81 -28.56
CA GLY A 381 -4.23 -1.60 -29.04
C GLY A 381 -5.03 -2.36 -27.96
N GLY A 382 -4.63 -2.33 -26.68
CA GLY A 382 -5.36 -3.00 -25.60
C GLY A 382 -4.47 -3.55 -24.46
N MET A 383 -5.11 -4.21 -23.48
CA MET A 383 -4.43 -4.93 -22.40
C MET A 383 -4.38 -6.42 -22.69
N ALA A 384 -3.18 -7.01 -22.73
CA ALA A 384 -2.98 -8.45 -22.81
C ALA A 384 -2.31 -8.97 -21.53
N LEU A 385 -2.91 -10.00 -20.92
CA LEU A 385 -2.26 -10.77 -19.86
C LEU A 385 -1.42 -11.88 -20.52
N VAL A 386 -0.12 -11.65 -20.66
CA VAL A 386 0.79 -12.67 -21.20
C VAL A 386 1.27 -13.53 -20.04
N VAL A 387 0.86 -14.78 -20.03
CA VAL A 387 1.32 -15.79 -19.05
C VAL A 387 2.41 -16.62 -19.73
N LYS A 388 3.68 -16.34 -19.46
CA LYS A 388 4.80 -17.18 -19.92
C LYS A 388 4.95 -18.37 -18.98
N PHE A 389 4.71 -19.58 -19.50
CA PHE A 389 4.87 -20.84 -18.77
C PHE A 389 6.31 -21.33 -18.75
#